data_AF-A0A1B6BJH8-F1
#
_entry.id   AF-A0A1B6BJH8-F1
#
_cell.length_a   1.000
_cell.length_b   1.000
_cell.length_c   1.000
_cell.angle_alpha   90.00
_cell.angle_beta   90.00
_cell.angle_gamma   90.00
#
_symmetry.space_group_name_H-M   'P 1'
#
loop_
_entity.id
_entity.type
_entity.pdbx_description
1 polymer ?
#
loop_
_entity_poly.entity_id
_entity_poly.type
_entity_poly.pdbx_seq_one_letter_code
_entity_poly.pdbx_strand_id
1 'polypeptide(L)' 'MGYSERLLNSEEGLLVASKIADKAGITRSVIVNALRKFESAGVIETRSLGMKGTYIKVLNDCLLVELQKLKN' A
#
# COMPACT_ATOMS: atom_id res chain seq x y z
N MET A 1 -14.49 -22.08 -3.69
CA MET A 1 -14.36 -20.99 -2.70
C MET A 1 -13.78 -19.77 -3.41
N GLY A 2 -14.64 -18.92 -3.95
CA GLY A 2 -14.23 -17.69 -4.63
C GLY A 2 -13.98 -16.60 -3.59
N TYR A 3 -12.75 -16.13 -3.47
CA TYR A 3 -12.45 -14.91 -2.72
C TYR A 3 -12.86 -13.72 -3.57
N SER A 4 -14.10 -13.30 -3.34
CA SER A 4 -14.68 -12.05 -3.81
C SER A 4 -13.81 -10.87 -3.40
N GLU A 5 -13.68 -9.95 -4.36
CA GLU A 5 -13.32 -8.55 -4.24
C GLU A 5 -13.62 -7.93 -2.86
N ARG A 6 -12.57 -7.44 -2.19
CA ARG A 6 -12.67 -6.29 -1.30
C ARG A 6 -11.55 -5.32 -1.64
N LEU A 7 -11.88 -4.34 -2.47
CA LEU A 7 -11.17 -3.07 -2.52
C LEU A 7 -11.19 -2.49 -1.09
N LEU A 8 -10.03 -2.43 -0.43
CA LEU A 8 -9.73 -1.72 0.84
C LEU A 8 -10.96 -1.37 1.69
N ASN A 9 -11.51 -2.35 2.41
CA ASN A 9 -12.55 -2.09 3.43
C ASN A 9 -11.97 -2.10 4.85
N SER A 10 -10.65 -2.14 4.98
CA SER A 10 -9.95 -2.32 6.24
C SER A 10 -8.56 -1.72 6.08
N GLU A 11 -7.99 -1.22 7.15
CA GLU A 11 -6.66 -0.59 7.26
C GLU A 11 -5.50 -1.48 6.79
N GLU A 12 -5.72 -2.53 6.00
CA GLU A 12 -4.72 -3.50 5.60
C GLU A 12 -5.02 -4.13 4.24
N GLY A 13 -3.98 -4.64 3.58
CA GLY A 13 -4.10 -5.27 2.27
C GLY A 13 -2.79 -5.81 1.71
N LEU A 14 -2.92 -6.56 0.62
CA LEU A 14 -1.78 -7.10 -0.14
C LEU A 14 -1.51 -6.23 -1.37
N LEU A 15 -0.26 -5.84 -1.58
CA LEU A 15 0.16 -5.21 -2.83
C LEU A 15 1.25 -6.01 -3.53
N VAL A 16 1.35 -5.78 -4.85
CA VAL A 16 2.48 -6.23 -5.66
C VAL A 16 3.03 -5.02 -6.41
N ALA A 17 4.22 -4.56 -6.01
CA ALA A 17 4.80 -3.31 -6.51
C ALA A 17 4.99 -3.29 -8.04
N SER A 18 5.33 -4.43 -8.66
CA SER A 18 5.42 -4.54 -10.13
C SER A 18 4.08 -4.27 -10.81
N LYS A 19 3.00 -4.92 -10.37
CA LYS A 19 1.67 -4.74 -10.94
C LYS A 19 1.17 -3.29 -10.82
N ILE A 20 1.51 -2.61 -9.74
CA ILE A 20 1.12 -1.20 -9.54
C ILE A 20 1.98 -0.29 -10.42
N ALA A 21 3.30 -0.54 -10.49
CA ALA A 21 4.22 0.20 -11.34
C ALA A 21 3.76 0.17 -12.81
N ASP A 22 3.43 -1.01 -13.32
CA ASP A 22 2.97 -1.20 -14.70
C ASP A 22 1.65 -0.46 -14.99
N LYS A 23 0.69 -0.52 -14.04
CA LYS A 23 -0.60 0.17 -14.17
C LYS A 23 -0.49 1.69 -14.09
N ALA A 24 0.41 2.20 -13.25
CA ALA A 24 0.59 3.63 -13.02
C ALA A 24 1.63 4.28 -13.95
N GLY A 25 2.35 3.50 -14.76
CA GLY A 25 3.38 4.01 -15.67
C GLY A 25 4.60 4.58 -14.95
N ILE A 26 4.94 4.05 -13.77
CA ILE A 26 6.08 4.50 -12.95
C ILE A 26 7.05 3.35 -12.67
N THR A 27 8.24 3.66 -12.16
CA THR A 27 9.19 2.61 -11.78
C THR A 27 8.82 1.98 -10.44
N ARG A 28 9.10 0.68 -10.28
CA ARG A 28 8.91 -0.07 -9.02
C ARG A 28 9.63 0.58 -7.83
N SER A 29 10.78 1.21 -8.05
CA SER A 29 11.57 1.85 -7.00
C SER A 29 10.85 3.04 -6.37
N VAL A 30 10.04 3.80 -7.12
CA VAL A 30 9.23 4.89 -6.56
C VAL A 30 8.25 4.36 -5.52
N ILE A 31 7.55 3.27 -5.84
CA ILE A 31 6.59 2.63 -4.94
C ILE A 31 7.31 2.10 -3.71
N VAL A 32 8.39 1.33 -3.88
CA VAL A 32 9.16 0.76 -2.77
C VAL A 32 9.72 1.86 -1.85
N ASN A 33 10.23 2.95 -2.42
CA ASN A 33 10.75 4.07 -1.64
C ASN A 33 9.65 4.80 -0.87
N ALA A 34 8.46 4.95 -1.44
CA ALA A 34 7.32 5.50 -0.72
C ALA A 34 6.96 4.62 0.48
N LEU A 35 6.82 3.30 0.28
CA LEU A 35 6.48 2.36 1.36
C LEU A 35 7.50 2.41 2.50
N ARG A 36 8.80 2.44 2.19
CA ARG A 36 9.86 2.56 3.21
C ARG A 36 9.77 3.85 4.02
N LYS A 37 9.41 4.98 3.39
CA LYS A 37 9.25 6.25 4.11
C LYS A 37 8.05 6.22 5.06
N PHE A 38 6.94 5.63 4.63
CA PHE A 38 5.75 5.51 5.47
C PHE A 38 5.98 4.54 6.64
N GLU A 39 6.66 3.42 6.39
CA GLU A 39 7.04 2.47 7.44
C GLU A 39 8.00 3.11 8.44
N SER A 40 9.04 3.78 7.96
CA SER A 40 10.01 4.50 8.81
C SER A 40 9.37 5.64 9.62
N ALA A 41 8.28 6.22 9.12
CA ALA A 41 7.53 7.26 9.84
C ALA A 41 6.48 6.68 10.81
N GLY A 42 6.38 5.36 10.93
CA GLY A 42 5.39 4.69 11.79
C GLY A 42 3.94 4.83 11.28
N VAL A 43 3.76 5.16 10.00
CA VAL A 43 2.43 5.35 9.39
C VAL A 43 1.84 4.01 8.94
N ILE A 44 2.69 3.09 8.52
CA ILE A 44 2.31 1.73 8.11
C ILE A 44 3.26 0.69 8.70
N GLU A 45 2.82 -0.55 8.76
CA GLU A 45 3.63 -1.74 8.98
C GLU A 45 3.64 -2.58 7.70
N THR A 46 4.81 -3.13 7.33
CA THR A 46 4.92 -4.00 6.16
C THR A 46 5.40 -5.39 6.51
N ARG A 47 4.91 -6.40 5.79
CA ARG A 47 5.38 -7.78 5.88
C ARG A 47 5.57 -8.37 4.50
N SER A 48 6.81 -8.74 4.17
CA SER A 48 7.12 -9.41 2.91
C SER A 48 6.52 -10.81 2.86
N LEU A 49 5.84 -11.15 1.77
CA LEU A 49 5.35 -12.50 1.46
C LEU A 49 6.09 -13.10 0.24
N GLY A 50 7.27 -12.56 -0.08
CA GLY A 50 8.06 -12.96 -1.24
C GLY A 50 7.36 -12.63 -2.55
N MET A 51 7.29 -13.61 -3.46
CA MET A 51 6.69 -13.44 -4.79
C MET A 51 5.19 -13.12 -4.76
N LYS A 52 4.50 -13.42 -3.64
CA LYS A 52 3.08 -13.10 -3.47
C LYS A 52 2.85 -11.60 -3.24
N GLY A 53 3.91 -10.84 -2.91
CA GLY A 53 3.86 -9.40 -2.69
C GLY A 53 4.17 -9.01 -1.26
N THR A 54 3.73 -7.82 -0.89
CA THR A 54 3.93 -7.24 0.44
C THR A 54 2.58 -6.98 1.06
N TYR A 55 2.39 -7.49 2.26
CA TYR A 55 1.26 -7.13 3.11
C TYR A 55 1.54 -5.78 3.77
N ILE A 56 0.56 -4.90 3.78
CA ILE A 56 0.62 -3.62 4.48
C ILE A 56 -0.54 -3.52 5.44
N LYS A 57 -0.26 -2.94 6.60
CA LYS A 57 -1.25 -2.44 7.54
C LYS A 57 -0.99 -0.97 7.84
N VAL A 58 -2.01 -0.13 7.76
CA VAL A 58 -2.01 1.27 8.16
C VAL A 58 -2.13 1.32 9.67
N LEU A 59 -1.25 2.07 10.32
CA LEU A 59 -1.22 2.24 11.77
C LEU A 59 -1.84 3.57 12.22
N ASN A 60 -1.97 4.52 11.29
CA ASN A 60 -2.40 5.87 11.59
C ASN A 60 -3.63 6.26 10.75
N ASP A 61 -4.77 6.37 11.41
CA ASP A 61 -6.07 6.69 10.80
C ASP A 61 -6.11 8.11 10.22
N CYS A 62 -5.29 9.03 10.76
CA CYS A 62 -5.18 10.39 10.25
C CYS A 62 -4.57 10.41 8.84
N LEU A 63 -3.81 9.39 8.44
CA LEU A 63 -3.24 9.33 7.10
C LEU A 63 -4.32 9.38 6.02
N LEU A 64 -5.36 8.56 6.17
CA LEU A 64 -6.42 8.45 5.17
C LEU A 64 -7.21 9.76 5.07
N VAL A 65 -7.44 10.41 6.20
CA VAL A 65 -8.11 11.71 6.28
C VAL A 65 -7.29 12.80 5.56
N GLU A 66 -5.98 12.88 5.82
CA GLU A 66 -5.12 13.88 5.18
C GLU A 66 -4.94 13.61 3.67
N LEU A 67 -4.84 12.34 3.25
CA LEU A 67 -4.79 11.98 1.83
C LEU A 67 -6.08 12.34 1.08
N GLN A 68 -7.24 12.27 1.74
CA GLN A 68 -8.51 12.72 1.14
C GLN A 68 -8.51 14.22 0.87
N LYS A 69 -7.91 15.03 1.75
CA LYS A 69 -7.79 16.48 1.56
C LYS A 69 -6.89 16.87 0.39
N LEU A 70 -5.93 16.00 0.02
CA LEU A 70 -4.99 16.23 -1.07
C LEU A 70 -5.53 15.82 -2.45
N LYS A 71 -6.68 15.13 -2.51
CA LYS A 71 -7.34 14.80 -3.78
C LYS A 71 -8.13 16.03 -4.26
N ASN A 72 -7.49 16.84 -5.10
CA ASN A 72 -8.14 17.84 -5.95
C ASN A 72 -8.90 17.17 -7.10
#